data_AF-A0A926PR28-F1
#
_entry.id   AF-A0A926PR28-F1
#
_cell.length_a   1.000
_cell.length_b   1.000
_cell.length_c   1.000
_cell.angle_alpha   90.00
_cell.angle_beta   90.00
_cell.angle_gamma   90.00
#
_symmetry.space_group_name_H-M   'P 1'
#
loop_
_entity.id
_entity.type
_entity.pdbx_description
1 polymer ?
#
loop_
_entity_poly.entity_id
_entity_poly.type
_entity_poly.pdbx_seq_one_letter_code
_entity_poly.pdbx_strand_id
1 'polypeptide(L)'
;MEAAPFLLTPSYMAMDHNYRRAIALVEQSDQFVNEATAFEDLDLGTQKVKAAQKHLDELPAWFLGHYPGSYCRWAKCYWRFTIDEFKSAREQVARLDAKLFQEKNAQTRFEQAEQSLGEAIRIIRDGATGENRNAAIADWRSAIDTLSQLPGSTLAGRLARNKLSAAERDFRAMVGTQTESDRNRRLIEVAQISANAAKQQTQDAPMSLIQLGQVQENWERAIAKLQQIQPTDPDYVEASRRMTHYQQSRNAIKERIQHEEDSVVAYKSAQRMTQSLISNADPNRVDRSYILGQLRAILDRLDQVKPNTTVYEKAAEMRASAEKRMLNR
;
A
#
# COMPACT_ATOMS: atom_id res chain seq x y z
N MET A 1 -50.94 16.92 -75.13
CA MET A 1 -51.41 16.74 -73.75
C MET A 1 -50.20 16.36 -72.93
N GLU A 2 -49.57 17.35 -72.30
CA GLU A 2 -48.41 17.18 -71.43
C GLU A 2 -48.92 16.94 -70.01
N ALA A 3 -48.76 15.71 -69.51
CA ALA A 3 -49.09 15.38 -68.14
C ALA A 3 -47.91 15.79 -67.25
N ALA A 4 -48.07 16.87 -66.50
CA ALA A 4 -47.13 17.27 -65.46
C ALA A 4 -47.08 16.21 -64.34
N PRO A 5 -45.90 15.75 -63.90
CA PRO A 5 -45.78 14.80 -62.80
C PRO A 5 -46.00 15.53 -61.47
N PHE A 6 -47.27 15.69 -61.07
CA PHE A 6 -47.66 16.36 -59.83
C PHE A 6 -47.47 15.52 -58.55
N LEU A 7 -46.75 14.40 -58.60
CA LEU A 7 -46.78 13.37 -57.54
C LEU A 7 -45.47 13.15 -56.78
N LEU A 8 -44.45 14.00 -56.93
CA LEU A 8 -43.17 13.83 -56.22
C LEU A 8 -42.63 15.08 -55.51
N THR A 9 -43.45 16.12 -55.32
CA THR A 9 -43.08 17.21 -54.40
C THR A 9 -43.74 16.96 -53.05
N PRO A 10 -42.98 16.93 -51.93
CA PRO A 10 -43.57 16.90 -50.61
C PRO A 10 -44.60 18.04 -50.51
N SER A 11 -45.82 17.73 -50.10
CA SER A 11 -46.81 18.79 -49.89
C SER A 11 -46.26 19.77 -48.85
N TYR A 12 -46.54 21.07 -49.00
CA TYR A 12 -46.17 22.07 -47.99
C TYR A 12 -46.66 21.69 -46.59
N MET A 13 -47.78 20.95 -46.47
CA MET A 13 -48.26 20.40 -45.19
C MET A 13 -47.28 19.38 -44.57
N ALA A 14 -46.72 18.48 -45.38
CA ALA A 14 -45.73 17.51 -44.91
C ALA A 14 -44.42 18.20 -44.47
N MET A 15 -44.02 19.26 -45.19
CA MET A 15 -42.88 20.08 -44.81
C MET A 15 -43.13 20.83 -43.49
N ASP A 16 -44.31 21.43 -43.26
CA ASP A 16 -44.66 22.12 -41.99
C ASP A 16 -44.56 21.14 -40.83
N HIS A 17 -45.17 19.97 -41.02
CA HIS A 17 -45.25 18.93 -40.02
C HIS A 17 -43.85 18.45 -39.61
N ASN A 18 -43.02 18.07 -40.57
CA ASN A 18 -41.66 17.59 -40.31
C ASN A 18 -40.80 18.68 -39.68
N TYR A 19 -40.91 19.92 -40.16
CA TYR A 19 -40.15 21.02 -39.59
C TYR A 19 -40.54 21.34 -38.13
N ARG A 20 -41.83 21.51 -37.83
CA ARG A 20 -42.30 21.75 -36.46
C ARG A 20 -41.96 20.59 -35.53
N ARG A 21 -42.06 19.37 -36.05
CA ARG A 21 -41.73 18.17 -35.27
C ARG A 21 -40.25 18.10 -34.97
N ALA A 22 -39.39 18.44 -35.94
CA ALA A 22 -37.95 18.54 -35.73
C ALA A 22 -37.60 19.55 -34.65
N ILE A 23 -38.12 20.79 -34.71
CA ILE A 23 -37.82 21.82 -33.70
C ILE A 23 -38.24 21.36 -32.29
N ALA A 24 -39.48 20.88 -32.14
CA ALA A 24 -39.97 20.42 -30.84
C ALA A 24 -39.14 19.26 -30.28
N LEU A 25 -38.63 18.37 -31.15
CA LEU A 25 -37.75 17.28 -30.74
C LEU A 25 -36.34 17.78 -30.39
N VAL A 26 -35.83 18.81 -31.07
CA VAL A 26 -34.55 19.45 -30.72
C VAL A 26 -34.64 20.07 -29.33
N GLU A 27 -35.69 20.85 -29.05
CA GLU A 27 -35.91 21.45 -27.72
C GLU A 27 -36.02 20.39 -26.63
N GLN A 28 -36.79 19.32 -26.86
CA GLN A 28 -36.88 18.20 -25.91
C GLN A 28 -35.53 17.52 -25.70
N SER A 29 -34.78 17.26 -26.78
CA SER A 29 -33.46 16.65 -26.66
C SER A 29 -32.47 17.53 -25.92
N ASP A 30 -32.55 18.85 -26.11
CA ASP A 30 -31.67 19.79 -25.41
C ASP A 30 -31.87 19.70 -23.89
N GLN A 31 -33.12 19.67 -23.42
CA GLN A 31 -33.45 19.45 -22.01
C GLN A 31 -32.85 18.14 -21.48
N PHE A 32 -33.12 17.03 -22.17
CA PHE A 32 -32.63 15.71 -21.75
C PHE A 32 -31.10 15.59 -21.76
N VAL A 33 -30.40 16.31 -22.63
CA VAL A 33 -28.93 16.22 -22.76
C VAL A 33 -28.20 17.23 -21.88
N ASN A 34 -28.73 18.44 -21.73
CA ASN A 34 -28.09 19.51 -20.96
C ASN A 34 -28.42 19.44 -19.47
N GLU A 35 -29.60 18.95 -19.12
CA GLU A 35 -30.09 18.85 -17.73
C GLU A 35 -30.08 17.41 -17.21
N ALA A 36 -29.41 16.49 -17.91
CA ALA A 36 -29.32 15.08 -17.52
C ALA A 36 -28.84 14.90 -16.07
N THR A 37 -29.64 14.17 -15.30
CA THR A 37 -29.32 13.74 -13.94
C THR A 37 -29.08 12.23 -13.85
N ALA A 38 -29.60 11.49 -14.83
CA ALA A 38 -29.46 10.04 -14.96
C ALA A 38 -29.03 9.66 -16.40
N PHE A 39 -28.48 8.46 -16.58
CA PHE A 39 -28.06 8.01 -17.92
C PHE A 39 -29.26 7.73 -18.83
N GLU A 40 -30.41 7.40 -18.23
CA GLU A 40 -31.69 7.22 -18.90
C GLU A 40 -32.17 8.50 -19.58
N ASP A 41 -31.87 9.67 -19.01
CA ASP A 41 -32.17 10.98 -19.62
C ASP A 41 -31.39 11.11 -20.94
N LEU A 42 -30.12 10.72 -20.96
CA LEU A 42 -29.26 10.78 -22.14
C LEU A 42 -29.69 9.77 -23.22
N ASP A 43 -30.18 8.60 -22.84
CA ASP A 43 -30.75 7.62 -23.76
C ASP A 43 -32.03 8.15 -24.41
N LEU A 44 -32.91 8.80 -23.63
CA LEU A 44 -34.09 9.48 -24.16
C LEU A 44 -33.69 10.64 -25.09
N GLY A 45 -32.73 11.47 -24.68
CA GLY A 45 -32.17 12.54 -25.50
C GLY A 45 -31.66 12.01 -26.85
N THR A 46 -30.94 10.89 -26.84
CA THR A 46 -30.44 10.22 -28.05
C THR A 46 -31.56 9.80 -29.00
N GLN A 47 -32.64 9.23 -28.47
CA GLN A 47 -33.80 8.86 -29.29
C GLN A 47 -34.45 10.09 -29.93
N LYS A 48 -34.54 11.20 -29.18
CA LYS A 48 -35.12 12.47 -29.65
C LYS A 48 -34.25 13.15 -30.70
N VAL A 49 -32.93 13.21 -30.53
CA VAL A 49 -31.98 13.73 -31.53
C VAL A 49 -32.08 12.95 -32.83
N LYS A 50 -32.12 11.61 -32.77
CA LYS A 50 -32.29 10.76 -33.97
C LYS A 50 -33.63 11.01 -34.68
N ALA A 51 -34.71 11.16 -33.92
CA ALA A 51 -36.01 11.48 -34.47
C ALA A 51 -36.03 12.89 -35.10
N ALA A 52 -35.40 13.88 -34.47
CA ALA A 52 -35.27 15.24 -35.00
C ALA A 52 -34.48 15.23 -36.32
N GLN A 53 -33.34 14.53 -36.36
CA GLN A 53 -32.53 14.36 -37.56
C GLN A 53 -33.33 13.75 -38.71
N LYS A 54 -34.10 12.68 -38.43
CA LYS A 54 -34.98 12.05 -39.41
C LYS A 54 -35.98 13.04 -40.01
N HIS A 55 -36.66 13.83 -39.18
CA HIS A 55 -37.60 14.85 -39.66
C HIS A 55 -36.92 15.96 -40.45
N LEU A 56 -35.69 16.36 -40.09
CA LEU A 56 -34.91 17.34 -40.87
C LEU A 56 -34.44 16.80 -42.22
N ASP A 57 -34.14 15.50 -42.32
CA ASP A 57 -33.72 14.86 -43.57
C ASP A 57 -34.89 14.59 -44.52
N GLU A 58 -36.13 14.54 -44.02
CA GLU A 58 -37.35 14.52 -44.84
C GLU A 58 -37.66 15.87 -45.51
N LEU A 59 -36.94 16.95 -45.15
CA LEU A 59 -37.07 18.26 -45.79
C LEU A 59 -36.20 18.33 -47.06
N PRO A 60 -36.79 18.64 -48.23
CA PRO A 60 -36.12 18.45 -49.51
C PRO A 60 -35.07 19.54 -49.84
N ALA A 61 -33.83 19.18 -50.17
CA ALA A 61 -32.72 20.14 -50.34
C ALA A 61 -32.95 21.31 -51.33
N TRP A 62 -33.89 21.19 -52.28
CA TRP A 62 -34.19 22.25 -53.26
C TRP A 62 -34.77 23.53 -52.63
N PHE A 63 -35.35 23.50 -51.42
CA PHE A 63 -35.85 24.71 -50.76
C PHE A 63 -34.73 25.67 -50.30
N LEU A 64 -33.48 25.20 -50.20
CA LEU A 64 -32.33 26.02 -49.78
C LEU A 64 -31.94 27.09 -50.82
N GLY A 65 -32.42 26.97 -52.06
CA GLY A 65 -32.20 27.92 -53.17
C GLY A 65 -33.39 28.80 -53.52
N HIS A 66 -34.54 28.66 -52.84
CA HIS A 66 -35.75 29.44 -53.08
C HIS A 66 -36.39 29.78 -51.74
N TYR A 67 -36.39 31.06 -51.35
CA TYR A 67 -37.08 31.51 -50.14
C TYR A 67 -38.58 31.21 -50.31
N PRO A 68 -39.18 30.32 -49.51
CA PRO A 68 -40.54 29.90 -49.77
C PRO A 68 -41.49 31.05 -49.47
N GLY A 69 -42.10 31.61 -50.52
CA GLY A 69 -43.17 32.58 -50.40
C GLY A 69 -44.33 32.00 -49.60
N SER A 70 -44.91 32.82 -48.71
CA SER A 70 -46.07 32.42 -47.91
C SER A 70 -47.20 31.87 -48.79
N TYR A 71 -47.65 30.64 -48.51
CA TYR A 71 -48.84 30.10 -49.18
C TYR A 71 -50.09 30.61 -48.46
N CYS A 72 -50.91 31.37 -49.17
CA CYS A 72 -52.18 31.89 -48.67
C CYS A 72 -53.33 31.16 -49.36
N ARG A 73 -54.24 30.59 -48.58
CA ARG A 73 -55.53 30.09 -49.09
C ARG A 73 -56.63 30.69 -48.24
N TRP A 74 -57.50 31.50 -48.87
CA TRP A 74 -58.65 32.20 -48.25
C TRP A 74 -58.31 32.87 -46.90
N ALA A 75 -57.79 34.09 -46.99
CA ALA A 75 -57.57 35.06 -45.90
C ALA A 75 -56.64 34.67 -44.74
N LYS A 76 -56.04 33.47 -44.71
CA LYS A 76 -55.00 33.12 -43.72
C LYS A 76 -53.76 32.55 -44.39
N CYS A 77 -52.64 33.25 -44.22
CA CYS A 77 -51.34 32.79 -44.70
C CYS A 77 -50.69 31.96 -43.59
N TYR A 78 -50.35 30.70 -43.89
CA TYR A 78 -49.67 29.81 -42.95
C TYR A 78 -48.48 29.18 -43.63
N TRP A 79 -47.34 29.87 -43.58
CA TRP A 79 -46.02 29.32 -43.83
C TRP A 79 -44.97 30.37 -43.43
N ARG A 80 -44.23 30.12 -42.33
CA ARG A 80 -43.07 30.92 -41.90
C ARG A 80 -41.97 29.97 -41.48
N PHE A 81 -41.20 29.54 -42.48
CA PHE A 81 -39.98 28.76 -42.33
C PHE A 81 -38.85 29.64 -42.87
N THR A 82 -37.82 29.88 -42.06
CA THR A 82 -36.61 30.57 -42.54
C THR A 82 -35.46 29.58 -42.73
N ILE A 83 -34.64 29.83 -43.76
CA ILE A 83 -33.40 29.08 -44.00
C ILE A 83 -32.51 29.13 -42.75
N ASP A 84 -32.52 30.25 -42.03
CA ASP A 84 -31.77 30.45 -40.79
C ASP A 84 -32.23 29.52 -39.66
N GLU A 85 -33.54 29.36 -39.44
CA GLU A 85 -34.07 28.45 -38.43
C GLU A 85 -33.78 26.99 -38.77
N PHE A 86 -33.84 26.59 -40.06
CA PHE A 86 -33.47 25.24 -40.48
C PHE A 86 -31.99 24.95 -40.29
N LYS A 87 -31.13 25.89 -40.71
CA LYS A 87 -29.69 25.80 -40.49
C LYS A 87 -29.39 25.70 -39.00
N SER A 88 -30.04 26.53 -38.18
CA SER A 88 -29.91 26.49 -36.72
C SER A 88 -30.35 25.14 -36.15
N ALA A 89 -31.49 24.58 -36.57
CA ALA A 89 -31.96 23.28 -36.11
C ALA A 89 -30.97 22.15 -36.45
N ARG A 90 -30.41 22.13 -37.67
CA ARG A 90 -29.38 21.14 -38.05
C ARG A 90 -28.09 21.32 -37.25
N GLU A 91 -27.66 22.56 -37.03
CA GLU A 91 -26.47 22.86 -36.20
C GLU A 91 -26.68 22.40 -34.75
N GLN A 92 -27.87 22.61 -34.19
CA GLN A 92 -28.21 22.17 -32.84
C GLN A 92 -28.23 20.65 -32.73
N VAL A 93 -28.86 19.95 -33.70
CA VAL A 93 -28.83 18.48 -33.76
C VAL A 93 -27.40 17.95 -33.81
N ALA A 94 -26.54 18.53 -34.66
CA ALA A 94 -25.14 18.13 -34.75
C ALA A 94 -24.36 18.36 -33.45
N ARG A 95 -24.61 19.49 -32.74
CA ARG A 95 -23.99 19.77 -31.44
C ARG A 95 -24.44 18.78 -30.37
N LEU A 96 -25.74 18.48 -30.32
CA LEU A 96 -26.31 17.52 -29.37
C LEU A 96 -25.79 16.11 -29.62
N ASP A 97 -25.69 15.69 -30.88
CA ASP A 97 -25.14 14.39 -31.26
C ASP A 97 -23.66 14.25 -30.84
N ALA A 98 -22.84 15.29 -31.09
CA ALA A 98 -21.45 15.32 -30.65
C ALA A 98 -21.32 15.26 -29.11
N LYS A 99 -22.20 15.95 -28.37
CA LYS A 99 -22.23 15.90 -26.90
C LYS A 99 -22.65 14.52 -26.40
N LEU A 100 -23.71 13.94 -26.98
CA LEU A 100 -24.16 12.59 -26.65
C LEU A 100 -23.08 11.53 -26.90
N PHE A 101 -22.29 11.68 -27.96
CA PHE A 101 -21.13 10.81 -28.21
C PHE A 101 -20.08 10.90 -27.07
N GLN A 102 -19.77 12.11 -26.62
CA GLN A 102 -18.87 12.31 -25.47
C GLN A 102 -19.44 11.72 -24.17
N GLU A 103 -20.73 11.95 -23.92
CA GLU A 103 -21.44 11.39 -22.77
C GLU A 103 -21.40 9.85 -22.79
N LYS A 104 -21.66 9.24 -23.95
CA LYS A 104 -21.67 7.78 -24.07
C LYS A 104 -20.30 7.17 -23.81
N ASN A 105 -19.25 7.76 -24.38
CA ASN A 105 -17.88 7.32 -24.13
C ASN A 105 -17.50 7.44 -22.64
N ALA A 106 -17.92 8.51 -21.98
CA ALA A 106 -17.69 8.71 -20.55
C ALA A 106 -18.50 7.73 -19.68
N GLN A 107 -19.76 7.46 -20.05
CA GLN A 107 -20.60 6.45 -19.39
C GLN A 107 -19.94 5.07 -19.44
N THR A 108 -19.50 4.61 -20.62
CA THR A 108 -18.88 3.29 -20.74
C THR A 108 -17.63 3.15 -19.88
N ARG A 109 -16.76 4.17 -19.85
CA ARG A 109 -15.57 4.18 -18.99
C ARG A 109 -15.93 4.20 -17.51
N PHE A 110 -16.96 4.94 -17.13
CA PHE A 110 -17.47 4.98 -15.76
C PHE A 110 -18.00 3.61 -15.31
N GLU A 111 -18.84 2.96 -16.12
CA GLU A 111 -19.39 1.63 -15.82
C GLU A 111 -18.30 0.57 -15.71
N GLN A 112 -17.31 0.58 -16.61
CA GLN A 112 -16.16 -0.32 -16.56
C GLN A 112 -15.33 -0.11 -15.29
N ALA A 113 -15.07 1.15 -14.91
CA ALA A 113 -14.32 1.46 -13.70
C ALA A 113 -15.08 1.04 -12.44
N GLU A 114 -16.40 1.27 -12.37
CA GLU A 114 -17.23 0.84 -11.24
C GLU A 114 -17.28 -0.69 -11.11
N GLN A 115 -17.36 -1.41 -12.23
CA GLN A 115 -17.33 -2.87 -12.23
C GLN A 115 -15.97 -3.40 -11.73
N SER A 116 -14.87 -2.87 -12.27
CA SER A 116 -13.51 -3.24 -11.86
C SER A 116 -13.24 -2.93 -10.39
N LEU A 117 -13.68 -1.76 -9.92
CA LEU A 117 -13.60 -1.34 -8.53
C LEU A 117 -14.38 -2.31 -7.61
N GLY A 118 -15.63 -2.63 -7.95
CA GLY A 118 -16.46 -3.54 -7.17
C GLY A 118 -15.86 -4.95 -7.07
N GLU A 119 -15.31 -5.46 -8.17
CA GLU A 119 -14.66 -6.77 -8.22
C GLU A 119 -13.37 -6.79 -7.40
N ALA A 120 -12.52 -5.77 -7.53
CA ALA A 120 -11.30 -5.64 -6.74
C ALA A 120 -11.59 -5.58 -5.23
N ILE A 121 -12.60 -4.80 -4.82
CA ILE A 121 -13.06 -4.73 -3.42
C ILE A 121 -13.50 -6.11 -2.94
N ARG A 122 -14.30 -6.83 -3.75
CA ARG A 122 -14.79 -8.17 -3.41
C ARG A 122 -13.63 -9.15 -3.20
N ILE A 123 -12.70 -9.23 -4.15
CA ILE A 123 -11.53 -10.12 -4.07
C ILE A 123 -10.71 -9.87 -2.80
N ILE A 124 -10.47 -8.60 -2.46
CA ILE A 124 -9.71 -8.24 -1.25
C ILE A 124 -10.49 -8.57 0.03
N ARG A 125 -11.80 -8.29 0.05
CA ARG A 125 -12.67 -8.60 1.19
C ARG A 125 -12.81 -10.11 1.44
N ASP A 126 -12.83 -10.90 0.36
CA ASP A 126 -12.90 -12.36 0.42
C ASP A 126 -11.58 -13.03 0.90
N GLY A 127 -10.56 -12.22 1.22
CA GLY A 127 -9.32 -12.71 1.84
C GLY A 127 -8.27 -13.21 0.86
N ALA A 128 -8.31 -12.76 -0.40
CA ALA A 128 -7.26 -13.09 -1.37
C ALA A 128 -5.86 -12.70 -0.86
N THR A 129 -4.86 -13.51 -1.17
CA THR A 129 -3.46 -13.29 -0.79
C THR A 129 -2.51 -13.43 -1.99
N GLY A 130 -1.26 -13.00 -1.83
CA GLY A 130 -0.23 -13.14 -2.86
C GLY A 130 -0.53 -12.38 -4.15
N GLU A 131 -0.32 -13.03 -5.29
CA GLU A 131 -0.45 -12.42 -6.63
C GLU A 131 -1.88 -11.97 -6.95
N ASN A 132 -2.88 -12.79 -6.61
CA ASN A 132 -4.30 -12.45 -6.83
C ASN A 132 -4.72 -11.17 -6.10
N ARG A 133 -4.19 -10.96 -4.89
CA ARG A 133 -4.44 -9.74 -4.13
C ARG A 133 -3.73 -8.54 -4.74
N ASN A 134 -2.48 -8.71 -5.18
CA ASN A 134 -1.72 -7.63 -5.81
C ASN A 134 -2.37 -7.17 -7.13
N ALA A 135 -2.90 -8.11 -7.91
CA ALA A 135 -3.69 -7.82 -9.10
C ALA A 135 -4.95 -7.01 -8.74
N ALA A 136 -5.72 -7.43 -7.75
CA ALA A 136 -6.90 -6.70 -7.29
C ALA A 136 -6.57 -5.28 -6.77
N ILE A 137 -5.45 -5.10 -6.06
CA ILE A 137 -4.99 -3.77 -5.62
C ILE A 137 -4.64 -2.88 -6.82
N ALA A 138 -3.99 -3.45 -7.84
CA ALA A 138 -3.68 -2.72 -9.08
C ALA A 138 -4.95 -2.33 -9.84
N ASP A 139 -5.92 -3.24 -9.94
CA ASP A 139 -7.23 -3.00 -10.57
C ASP A 139 -8.01 -1.91 -9.85
N TRP A 140 -8.04 -1.92 -8.51
CA TRP A 140 -8.67 -0.85 -7.72
C TRP A 140 -8.01 0.50 -8.01
N ARG A 141 -6.68 0.59 -7.99
CA ARG A 141 -5.96 1.84 -8.31
C ARG A 141 -6.28 2.33 -9.71
N SER A 142 -6.26 1.43 -10.69
CA SER A 142 -6.60 1.71 -12.09
C SER A 142 -8.04 2.23 -12.24
N ALA A 143 -8.99 1.68 -11.48
CA ALA A 143 -10.36 2.16 -11.46
C ALA A 143 -10.49 3.57 -10.88
N ILE A 144 -9.79 3.87 -9.77
CA ILE A 144 -9.72 5.23 -9.20
C ILE A 144 -9.13 6.21 -10.23
N ASP A 145 -8.02 5.84 -10.86
CA ASP A 145 -7.35 6.67 -11.87
C ASP A 145 -8.30 6.95 -13.06
N THR A 146 -9.00 5.91 -13.54
CA THR A 146 -9.99 6.04 -14.62
C THR A 146 -11.12 6.98 -14.23
N LEU A 147 -11.69 6.85 -13.02
CA LEU A 147 -12.73 7.74 -12.51
C LEU A 147 -12.25 9.19 -12.40
N SER A 148 -10.98 9.42 -12.01
CA SER A 148 -10.39 10.75 -11.90
C SER A 148 -10.17 11.46 -13.24
N GLN A 149 -9.99 10.70 -14.32
CA GLN A 149 -9.72 11.21 -15.66
C GLN A 149 -11.00 11.48 -16.47
N LEU A 150 -12.18 11.14 -15.95
CA LEU A 150 -13.44 11.39 -16.65
C LEU A 150 -13.70 12.90 -16.79
N PRO A 151 -14.07 13.39 -17.99
CA PRO A 151 -14.28 14.82 -18.20
C PRO A 151 -15.38 15.38 -17.29
N GLY A 152 -15.07 16.46 -16.57
CA GLY A 152 -16.02 17.05 -15.62
C GLY A 152 -17.27 17.67 -16.26
N SER A 153 -17.29 17.85 -17.58
CA SER A 153 -18.43 18.33 -18.35
C SER A 153 -19.50 17.25 -18.57
N THR A 154 -19.16 15.97 -18.44
CA THR A 154 -20.10 14.86 -18.65
C THR A 154 -20.85 14.50 -17.37
N LEU A 155 -22.00 13.83 -17.49
CA LEU A 155 -22.72 13.28 -16.34
C LEU A 155 -21.84 12.26 -15.59
N ALA A 156 -21.20 11.35 -16.33
CA ALA A 156 -20.30 10.35 -15.78
C ALA A 156 -19.16 10.97 -14.95
N GLY A 157 -18.53 12.06 -15.43
CA GLY A 157 -17.48 12.76 -14.66
C GLY A 157 -18.00 13.47 -13.40
N ARG A 158 -19.25 13.98 -13.41
CA ARG A 158 -19.90 14.50 -12.20
C ARG A 158 -20.13 13.38 -11.17
N LEU A 159 -20.68 12.25 -11.60
CA LEU A 159 -20.92 11.10 -10.73
C LEU A 159 -19.61 10.52 -10.18
N ALA A 160 -18.58 10.40 -11.01
CA ALA A 160 -17.26 9.91 -10.60
C ALA A 160 -16.64 10.75 -9.49
N ARG A 161 -16.68 12.08 -9.60
CA ARG A 161 -16.15 12.98 -8.56
C ARG A 161 -16.82 12.81 -7.21
N ASN A 162 -18.13 12.55 -7.20
CA ASN A 162 -18.85 12.27 -5.96
C ASN A 162 -18.37 10.97 -5.29
N LYS A 163 -17.94 9.98 -6.08
CA LYS A 163 -17.49 8.67 -5.59
C LYS A 163 -16.01 8.59 -5.26
N LEU A 164 -15.16 9.39 -5.92
CA LEU A 164 -13.69 9.33 -5.78
C LEU A 164 -13.22 9.43 -4.33
N SER A 165 -13.74 10.40 -3.58
CA SER A 165 -13.32 10.60 -2.18
C SER A 165 -13.59 9.37 -1.29
N ALA A 166 -14.71 8.68 -1.53
CA ALA A 166 -15.04 7.44 -0.82
C ALA A 166 -14.12 6.30 -1.26
N ALA A 167 -13.93 6.12 -2.57
CA ALA A 167 -13.08 5.07 -3.13
C ALA A 167 -11.62 5.18 -2.67
N GLU A 168 -11.06 6.39 -2.61
CA GLU A 168 -9.70 6.64 -2.12
C GLU A 168 -9.55 6.38 -0.62
N ARG A 169 -10.52 6.83 0.18
CA ARG A 169 -10.52 6.59 1.63
C ARG A 169 -10.57 5.09 1.91
N ASP A 170 -11.47 4.39 1.25
CA ASP A 170 -11.69 2.96 1.44
C ASP A 170 -10.46 2.15 0.97
N PHE A 171 -9.81 2.58 -0.12
CA PHE A 171 -8.53 2.02 -0.57
C PHE A 171 -7.44 2.14 0.50
N ARG A 172 -7.26 3.34 1.08
CA ARG A 172 -6.27 3.56 2.16
C ARG A 172 -6.57 2.69 3.39
N ALA A 173 -7.83 2.60 3.78
CA ALA A 173 -8.25 1.82 4.94
C ALA A 173 -8.02 0.31 4.78
N MET A 174 -8.36 -0.25 3.62
CA MET A 174 -8.28 -1.70 3.38
C MET A 174 -6.89 -2.17 2.90
N VAL A 175 -6.18 -1.36 2.11
CA VAL A 175 -4.89 -1.74 1.52
C VAL A 175 -3.72 -1.22 2.35
N GLY A 176 -3.81 0.01 2.89
CA GLY A 176 -2.73 0.63 3.66
C GLY A 176 -2.41 -0.09 4.96
N THR A 177 -3.44 -0.33 5.77
CA THR A 177 -3.32 -0.96 7.10
C THR A 177 -2.76 -2.39 7.04
N GLN A 178 -3.11 -3.14 6.00
CA GLN A 178 -2.72 -4.54 5.90
C GLN A 178 -1.36 -4.73 5.23
N THR A 179 -0.93 -3.81 4.36
CA THR A 179 0.47 -3.79 3.88
C THR A 179 1.44 -3.48 5.02
N GLU A 180 1.06 -2.57 5.92
CA GLU A 180 1.80 -2.26 7.14
C GLU A 180 1.80 -3.43 8.12
N SER A 181 0.66 -4.09 8.35
CA SER A 181 0.60 -5.29 9.19
C SER A 181 1.40 -6.47 8.61
N ASP A 182 1.37 -6.69 7.29
CA ASP A 182 2.21 -7.72 6.65
C ASP A 182 3.70 -7.41 6.78
N ARG A 183 4.10 -6.14 6.66
CA ARG A 183 5.48 -5.69 6.92
C ARG A 183 5.87 -5.94 8.38
N ASN A 184 5.02 -5.54 9.33
CA ASN A 184 5.28 -5.67 10.75
C ASN A 184 5.37 -7.13 11.18
N ARG A 185 4.51 -8.00 10.65
CA ARG A 185 4.58 -9.44 10.86
C ARG A 185 5.90 -10.04 10.37
N ARG A 186 6.42 -9.62 9.21
CA ARG A 186 7.75 -10.04 8.73
C ARG A 186 8.88 -9.53 9.64
N LEU A 187 8.78 -8.30 10.16
CA LEU A 187 9.75 -7.77 11.13
C LEU A 187 9.77 -8.60 12.41
N ILE A 188 8.60 -8.99 12.93
CA ILE A 188 8.44 -9.86 14.09
C ILE A 188 9.03 -11.25 13.82
N GLU A 189 8.77 -11.83 12.64
CA GLU A 189 9.31 -13.14 12.25
C GLU A 189 10.84 -13.13 12.17
N VAL A 190 11.43 -12.14 11.50
CA VAL A 190 12.89 -11.99 11.40
C VAL A 190 13.52 -11.77 12.78
N ALA A 191 12.86 -10.99 13.65
CA ALA A 191 13.29 -10.82 15.02
C ALA A 191 13.29 -12.15 15.79
N GLN A 192 12.25 -12.97 15.60
CA GLN A 192 12.14 -14.28 16.23
C GLN A 192 13.22 -15.26 15.75
N ILE A 193 13.56 -15.26 14.46
CA ILE A 193 14.66 -16.08 13.93
C ILE A 193 15.99 -15.70 14.59
N SER A 194 16.29 -14.40 14.68
CA SER A 194 17.51 -13.89 15.32
C SER A 194 17.56 -14.26 16.81
N ALA A 195 16.43 -14.12 17.52
CA ALA A 195 16.30 -14.52 18.91
C ALA A 195 16.46 -16.03 19.13
N ASN A 196 15.92 -16.86 18.23
CA ASN A 196 16.06 -18.31 18.30
C ASN A 196 17.52 -18.74 18.09
N ALA A 197 18.23 -18.13 17.14
CA ALA A 197 19.66 -18.37 16.93
C ALA A 197 20.47 -18.04 18.20
N ALA A 198 20.19 -16.90 18.84
CA ALA A 198 20.81 -16.53 20.11
C ALA A 198 20.53 -17.56 21.21
N LYS A 199 19.28 -18.00 21.36
CA LYS A 199 18.90 -19.03 22.35
C LYS A 199 19.62 -20.35 22.11
N GLN A 200 19.71 -20.80 20.86
CA GLN A 200 20.40 -22.06 20.52
C GLN A 200 21.88 -21.99 20.90
N GLN A 201 22.56 -20.90 20.55
CA GLN A 201 23.98 -20.70 20.87
C GLN A 201 24.26 -20.66 22.38
N THR A 202 23.30 -20.21 23.20
CA THR A 202 23.47 -20.16 24.66
C THR A 202 23.35 -21.51 25.37
N GLN A 203 22.96 -22.58 24.67
CA GLN A 203 22.84 -23.92 25.25
C GLN A 203 24.20 -24.57 25.50
N ASP A 204 25.24 -24.16 24.77
CA ASP A 204 26.59 -24.69 24.90
C ASP A 204 27.38 -23.89 25.94
N ALA A 205 27.71 -24.51 27.08
CA ALA A 205 28.55 -23.89 28.11
C ALA A 205 29.82 -24.73 28.35
N PRO A 206 30.97 -24.11 28.70
CA PRO A 206 31.25 -22.67 28.79
C PRO A 206 31.53 -22.00 27.43
N MET A 207 31.14 -20.73 27.26
CA MET A 207 31.32 -19.95 26.02
C MET A 207 32.49 -18.97 26.13
N SER A 208 33.25 -18.83 25.05
CA SER A 208 34.26 -17.78 24.90
C SER A 208 33.65 -16.39 24.73
N LEU A 209 34.45 -15.34 24.94
CA LEU A 209 34.06 -13.94 24.68
C LEU A 209 33.54 -13.71 23.26
N ILE A 210 34.14 -14.39 22.27
CA ILE A 210 33.72 -14.27 20.87
C ILE A 210 32.31 -14.84 20.68
N GLN A 211 32.04 -16.02 21.25
CA GLN A 211 30.73 -16.66 21.18
C GLN A 211 29.67 -15.84 21.92
N LEU A 212 29.99 -15.33 23.11
CA LEU A 212 29.09 -14.45 23.87
C LEU A 212 28.78 -13.15 23.11
N GLY A 213 29.78 -12.56 22.44
CA GLY A 213 29.59 -11.39 21.58
C GLY A 213 28.63 -11.65 20.41
N GLN A 214 28.76 -12.81 19.75
CA GLN A 214 27.85 -13.21 18.67
C GLN A 214 26.41 -13.40 19.16
N VAL A 215 26.23 -13.99 20.35
CA VAL A 215 24.92 -14.12 20.99
C VAL A 215 24.33 -12.74 21.29
N GLN A 216 25.12 -11.81 21.84
CA GLN A 216 24.68 -10.45 22.12
C GLN A 216 24.22 -9.75 20.83
N GLU A 217 25.00 -9.86 19.75
CA GLU A 217 24.67 -9.26 18.45
C GLU A 217 23.36 -9.80 17.88
N ASN A 218 23.11 -11.11 18.01
CA ASN A 218 21.86 -11.72 17.58
C ASN A 218 20.65 -11.16 18.36
N TRP A 219 20.79 -10.91 19.67
CA TRP A 219 19.75 -10.24 20.46
C TRP A 219 19.54 -8.79 20.03
N GLU A 220 20.62 -8.06 19.76
CA GLU A 220 20.55 -6.66 19.30
C GLU A 220 19.87 -6.56 17.93
N ARG A 221 20.19 -7.47 17.00
CA ARG A 221 19.50 -7.56 15.70
C ARG A 221 18.00 -7.82 15.87
N ALA A 222 17.61 -8.74 16.77
CA ALA A 222 16.20 -9.00 17.05
C ALA A 222 15.48 -7.75 17.59
N ILE A 223 16.08 -7.06 18.55
CA ILE A 223 15.54 -5.82 19.13
C ILE A 223 15.41 -4.72 18.07
N ALA A 224 16.44 -4.52 17.25
CA ALA A 224 16.46 -3.49 16.22
C ALA A 224 15.37 -3.67 15.16
N LYS A 225 14.95 -4.92 14.88
CA LYS A 225 13.83 -5.19 13.98
C LYS A 225 12.49 -4.83 14.61
N LEU A 226 12.29 -5.18 15.88
CA LEU A 226 11.05 -4.84 16.61
C LEU A 226 10.90 -3.33 16.82
N GLN A 227 12.00 -2.59 16.97
CA GLN A 227 11.99 -1.13 17.10
C GLN A 227 11.50 -0.39 15.84
N GLN A 228 11.43 -1.05 14.68
CA GLN A 228 10.92 -0.45 13.45
C GLN A 228 9.38 -0.40 13.39
N ILE A 229 8.70 -1.08 14.31
CA ILE A 229 7.24 -1.11 14.42
C ILE A 229 6.79 0.11 15.21
N GLN A 230 5.88 0.91 14.65
CA GLN A 230 5.47 2.19 15.25
C GLN A 230 4.47 1.97 16.39
N PRO A 231 4.44 2.87 17.39
CA PRO A 231 3.47 2.79 18.51
C PRO A 231 2.00 2.81 18.08
N THR A 232 1.70 3.34 16.90
CA THR A 232 0.36 3.41 16.30
C THR A 232 -0.05 2.12 15.60
N ASP A 233 0.88 1.20 15.36
CA ASP A 233 0.62 -0.02 14.62
C ASP A 233 -0.14 -1.04 15.49
N PRO A 234 -1.11 -1.81 14.92
CA PRO A 234 -1.84 -2.83 15.66
C PRO A 234 -0.94 -3.89 16.34
N ASP A 235 0.19 -4.20 15.70
CA ASP A 235 1.16 -5.22 16.13
C ASP A 235 2.13 -4.72 17.22
N TYR A 236 2.08 -3.43 17.58
CA TYR A 236 3.04 -2.80 18.50
C TYR A 236 3.08 -3.45 19.88
N VAL A 237 1.91 -3.81 20.43
CA VAL A 237 1.83 -4.42 21.77
C VAL A 237 2.57 -5.76 21.81
N GLU A 238 2.44 -6.57 20.76
CA GLU A 238 3.18 -7.82 20.67
C GLU A 238 4.68 -7.57 20.53
N ALA A 239 5.07 -6.66 19.63
CA ALA A 239 6.46 -6.30 19.42
C ALA A 239 7.14 -5.78 20.69
N SER A 240 6.46 -4.92 21.45
CA SER A 240 6.97 -4.34 22.71
C SER A 240 7.20 -5.39 23.80
N ARG A 241 6.26 -6.35 23.94
CA ARG A 241 6.42 -7.49 24.85
C ARG A 241 7.63 -8.36 24.49
N ARG A 242 7.80 -8.69 23.21
CA ARG A 242 8.98 -9.46 22.73
C ARG A 242 10.27 -8.69 22.94
N MET A 243 10.27 -7.39 22.65
CA MET A 243 11.42 -6.51 22.84
C MET A 243 11.88 -6.49 24.31
N THR A 244 10.94 -6.40 25.25
CA THR A 244 11.25 -6.46 26.69
C THR A 244 11.96 -7.76 27.06
N HIS A 245 11.43 -8.90 26.61
CA HIS A 245 12.06 -10.21 26.82
C HIS A 245 13.47 -10.28 26.21
N TYR A 246 13.64 -9.78 24.98
CA TYR A 246 14.94 -9.80 24.30
C TYR A 246 15.97 -8.89 24.97
N GLN A 247 15.54 -7.73 25.50
CA GLN A 247 16.40 -6.84 26.27
C GLN A 247 16.89 -7.50 27.57
N GLN A 248 16.02 -8.21 28.28
CA GLN A 248 16.42 -8.98 29.47
C GLN A 248 17.44 -10.06 29.11
N SER A 249 17.22 -10.79 28.02
CA SER A 249 18.14 -11.83 27.54
C SER A 249 19.50 -11.25 27.14
N ARG A 250 19.51 -10.11 26.44
CA ARG A 250 20.73 -9.37 26.09
C ARG A 250 21.51 -8.92 27.33
N ASN A 251 20.82 -8.39 28.34
CA ASN A 251 21.46 -7.95 29.57
C ASN A 251 22.13 -9.12 30.32
N ALA A 252 21.49 -10.28 30.38
CA ALA A 252 22.08 -11.48 30.96
C ALA A 252 23.36 -11.93 30.22
N ILE A 253 23.40 -11.78 28.88
CA ILE A 253 24.61 -12.07 28.10
C ILE A 253 25.71 -11.04 28.36
N LYS A 254 25.34 -9.76 28.50
CA LYS A 254 26.30 -8.70 28.85
C LYS A 254 26.96 -8.96 30.21
N GLU A 255 26.20 -9.41 31.20
CA GLU A 255 26.74 -9.81 32.50
C GLU A 255 27.69 -11.01 32.38
N ARG A 256 27.34 -12.01 31.55
CA ARG A 256 28.23 -13.16 31.28
C ARG A 256 29.54 -12.74 30.61
N ILE A 257 29.49 -11.80 29.67
CA ILE A 257 30.70 -11.24 29.04
C ILE A 257 31.60 -10.63 30.12
N GLN A 258 31.05 -9.78 30.99
CA GLN A 258 31.83 -9.18 32.08
C GLN A 258 32.45 -10.25 32.99
N HIS A 259 31.67 -11.26 33.39
CA HIS A 259 32.18 -12.36 34.22
C HIS A 259 33.31 -13.14 33.56
N GLU A 260 33.21 -13.40 32.25
CA GLU A 260 34.26 -14.08 31.48
C GLU A 260 35.52 -13.21 31.38
N GLU A 261 35.39 -11.92 31.10
CA GLU A 261 36.51 -10.98 31.05
C GLU A 261 37.24 -10.89 32.39
N ASP A 262 36.50 -10.66 33.48
CA ASP A 262 37.04 -10.55 34.83
C ASP A 262 37.75 -11.83 35.24
N SER A 263 37.16 -12.99 34.92
CA SER A 263 37.72 -14.31 35.22
C SER A 263 39.01 -14.58 34.44
N VAL A 264 39.04 -14.24 33.15
CA VAL A 264 40.24 -14.37 32.32
C VAL A 264 41.36 -13.46 32.84
N VAL A 265 41.05 -12.23 33.24
CA VAL A 265 42.02 -11.29 33.82
C VAL A 265 42.52 -11.78 35.18
N ALA A 266 41.63 -12.32 36.02
CA ALA A 266 41.97 -12.91 37.30
C ALA A 266 42.93 -14.09 37.14
N TYR A 267 42.55 -15.06 36.30
CA TYR A 267 43.36 -16.25 36.01
C TYR A 267 44.74 -15.90 35.43
N LYS A 268 44.81 -14.97 34.45
CA LYS A 268 46.10 -14.52 33.89
C LYS A 268 46.99 -13.84 34.93
N SER A 269 46.41 -13.10 35.87
CA SER A 269 47.17 -12.50 36.97
C SER A 269 47.73 -13.56 37.91
N ALA A 270 46.91 -14.55 38.30
CA ALA A 270 47.35 -15.68 39.12
C ALA A 270 48.47 -16.48 38.45
N GLN A 271 48.38 -16.70 37.12
CA GLN A 271 49.45 -17.32 36.34
C GLN A 271 50.77 -16.55 36.42
N ARG A 272 50.74 -15.22 36.26
CA ARG A 272 51.96 -14.38 36.37
C ARG A 272 52.56 -14.41 37.77
N MET A 273 51.72 -14.36 38.81
CA MET A 273 52.17 -14.43 40.20
C MET A 273 52.80 -15.79 40.50
N THR A 274 52.20 -16.87 40.00
CA THR A 274 52.74 -18.24 40.11
C THR A 274 54.09 -18.35 39.42
N GLN A 275 54.22 -17.81 38.20
CA GLN A 275 55.49 -17.81 37.46
C GLN A 275 56.58 -17.03 38.21
N SER A 276 56.23 -15.85 38.75
CA SER A 276 57.15 -15.03 39.54
C SER A 276 57.59 -15.74 40.82
N LEU A 277 56.68 -16.45 41.49
CA LEU A 277 57.00 -17.25 42.67
C LEU A 277 58.00 -18.37 42.34
N ILE A 278 57.79 -19.08 41.22
CA ILE A 278 58.69 -20.15 40.77
C ILE A 278 60.07 -19.59 40.42
N SER A 279 60.14 -18.46 39.70
CA SER A 279 61.40 -17.87 39.25
C SER A 279 62.22 -17.23 40.38
N ASN A 280 61.57 -16.73 41.44
CA ASN A 280 62.24 -16.04 42.55
C ASN A 280 62.49 -16.92 43.78
N ALA A 281 62.04 -18.18 43.77
CA ALA A 281 62.31 -19.12 44.87
C ALA A 281 63.77 -19.60 44.77
N ASP A 282 64.66 -19.05 45.60
CA ASP A 282 66.03 -19.55 45.77
C ASP A 282 66.00 -20.92 46.46
N PRO A 283 66.46 -22.02 45.81
CA PRO A 283 66.50 -23.36 46.42
C PRO A 283 67.31 -23.42 47.72
N ASN A 284 68.26 -22.50 47.91
CA ASN A 284 69.21 -22.51 49.02
C ASN A 284 68.82 -21.55 50.17
N ARG A 285 67.82 -20.69 49.97
CA ARG A 285 67.31 -19.73 50.98
C ARG A 285 65.79 -19.57 50.85
N VAL A 286 65.08 -20.62 51.25
CA VAL A 286 63.62 -20.63 51.23
C VAL A 286 63.07 -19.82 52.41
N ASP A 287 62.70 -18.55 52.17
CA ASP A 287 61.84 -17.80 53.10
C ASP A 287 60.40 -18.33 53.00
N ARG A 288 60.06 -19.20 53.96
CA ARG A 288 58.77 -19.86 54.02
C ARG A 288 57.61 -18.87 54.22
N SER A 289 57.83 -17.77 54.94
CA SER A 289 56.80 -16.75 55.18
C SER A 289 56.47 -15.99 53.89
N TYR A 290 57.49 -15.68 53.09
CA TYR A 290 57.33 -15.08 51.77
C TYR A 290 56.52 -15.98 50.83
N ILE A 291 56.87 -17.27 50.73
CA ILE A 291 56.15 -18.22 49.85
C ILE A 291 54.68 -18.35 50.27
N LEU A 292 54.39 -18.47 51.57
CA LEU A 292 53.02 -18.56 52.07
C LEU A 292 52.22 -17.28 51.78
N GLY A 293 52.85 -16.10 51.88
CA GLY A 293 52.22 -14.83 51.50
C GLY A 293 51.86 -14.77 50.01
N GLN A 294 52.77 -15.20 49.14
CA GLN A 294 52.53 -15.25 47.68
C GLN A 294 51.45 -16.28 47.32
N LEU A 295 51.45 -17.46 47.95
CA LEU A 295 50.42 -18.47 47.72
C LEU A 295 49.03 -17.98 48.14
N ARG A 296 48.89 -17.24 49.25
CA ARG A 296 47.62 -16.61 49.65
C ARG A 296 47.16 -15.59 48.62
N ALA A 297 48.05 -14.71 48.15
CA ALA A 297 47.69 -13.72 47.12
C ALA A 297 47.27 -14.38 45.78
N ILE A 298 47.87 -15.52 45.42
CA ILE A 298 47.46 -16.32 44.27
C ILE A 298 46.06 -16.89 44.48
N LEU A 299 45.77 -17.46 45.65
CA LEU A 299 44.45 -17.99 45.99
C LEU A 299 43.38 -16.90 45.98
N ASP A 300 43.64 -15.74 46.59
CA ASP A 300 42.72 -14.60 46.57
C ASP A 300 42.37 -14.16 45.14
N ARG A 301 43.32 -14.28 44.21
CA ARG A 301 43.10 -13.97 42.80
C ARG A 301 42.32 -15.07 42.08
N LEU A 302 42.57 -16.34 42.41
CA LEU A 302 41.83 -17.47 41.85
C LEU A 302 40.37 -17.52 42.34
N ASP A 303 40.10 -17.07 43.56
CA ASP A 303 38.74 -16.96 44.12
C ASP A 303 37.88 -15.91 43.38
N GLN A 304 38.49 -15.03 42.58
CA GLN A 304 37.77 -14.09 41.73
C GLN A 304 37.29 -14.71 40.41
N VAL A 305 37.77 -15.91 40.05
CA VAL A 305 37.33 -16.64 38.85
C VAL A 305 35.94 -17.22 39.08
N LYS A 306 34.98 -16.83 38.25
CA LYS A 306 33.57 -17.23 38.39
C LYS A 306 33.30 -18.61 37.76
N PRO A 307 32.36 -19.40 38.31
CA PRO A 307 31.86 -20.62 37.67
C PRO A 307 31.31 -20.38 36.27
N ASN A 308 31.28 -21.44 35.43
CA ASN A 308 30.81 -21.41 34.04
C ASN A 308 31.58 -20.46 33.10
N THR A 309 32.81 -20.12 33.45
CA THR A 309 33.75 -19.38 32.58
C THR A 309 34.72 -20.35 31.90
N THR A 310 35.32 -19.97 30.77
CA THR A 310 36.20 -20.88 30.02
C THR A 310 37.48 -21.24 30.77
N VAL A 311 37.88 -20.41 31.72
CA VAL A 311 39.08 -20.60 32.56
C VAL A 311 38.80 -21.27 33.91
N TYR A 312 37.53 -21.53 34.24
CA TYR A 312 37.13 -22.01 35.57
C TYR A 312 37.82 -23.32 35.97
N GLU A 313 37.77 -24.34 35.12
CA GLU A 313 38.38 -25.65 35.41
C GLU A 313 39.89 -25.53 35.65
N LYS A 314 40.58 -24.76 34.80
CA LYS A 314 42.03 -24.52 34.93
C LYS A 314 42.37 -23.73 36.20
N ALA A 315 41.53 -22.77 36.57
CA ALA A 315 41.68 -22.01 37.81
C ALA A 315 41.46 -22.91 39.04
N ALA A 316 40.48 -23.81 39.00
CA ALA A 316 40.21 -24.78 40.06
C ALA A 316 41.38 -25.75 40.27
N GLU A 317 41.98 -26.25 39.19
CA GLU A 317 43.20 -27.08 39.25
C GLU A 317 44.38 -26.32 39.89
N MET A 318 44.61 -25.07 39.47
CA MET A 318 45.67 -24.24 40.02
C MET A 318 45.44 -23.94 41.50
N ARG A 319 44.19 -23.69 41.88
CA ARG A 319 43.78 -23.45 43.27
C ARG A 319 44.08 -24.67 44.14
N ALA A 320 43.66 -25.87 43.70
CA ALA A 320 43.94 -27.11 44.41
C ALA A 320 45.45 -27.38 44.57
N SER A 321 46.26 -27.07 43.55
CA SER A 321 47.72 -27.17 43.61
C SER A 321 48.33 -26.21 44.64
N ALA A 322 47.86 -24.95 44.67
CA ALA A 322 48.31 -23.95 45.63
C ALA A 322 47.93 -24.31 47.08
N GLU A 323 46.70 -24.79 47.30
CA GLU A 323 46.23 -25.27 48.62
C GLU A 323 47.06 -26.45 49.13
N LYS A 324 47.35 -27.44 48.26
CA LYS A 324 48.20 -28.58 48.63
C LYS A 324 49.60 -28.16 49.07
N ARG A 325 50.17 -27.15 48.40
CA ARG A 325 51.50 -26.59 48.76
C ARG A 325 51.48 -25.80 50.07
N MET A 326 50.34 -25.24 50.47
CA MET A 326 50.19 -24.64 51.80
C MET A 326 50.07 -25.70 52.92
N LEU A 327 49.49 -26.87 52.61
CA LEU A 327 49.22 -27.93 53.59
C LEU A 327 50.40 -28.89 53.81
N ASN A 328 51.25 -29.13 52.81
CA ASN A 328 52.48 -29.90 52.99
C ASN A 328 53.46 -29.11 53.89
N ARG A 329 53.43 -29.47 55.18
CA ARG A 329 54.36 -28.99 56.21
C ARG A 329 55.76 -29.55 56.03
#